data_AF-A0A9P0A5N1-F1
#
_entry.id   AF-A0A9P0A5N1-F1
#
_cell.length_a   1.000
_cell.length_b   1.000
_cell.length_c   1.000
_cell.angle_alpha   90.00
_cell.angle_beta   90.00
_cell.angle_gamma   90.00
#
_symmetry.space_group_name_H-M   'P 1'
#
loop_
_entity.id
_entity.type
_entity.pdbx_description
1 polymer ?
#
loop_
_entity_poly.entity_id
_entity_poly.type
_entity_poly.pdbx_seq_one_letter_code
_entity_poly.pdbx_strand_id
1 'polypeptide(L)'
;MFREANHSVLAPFGRIILNFFWELNYDILPNYCYNAATNRFVKCCGITFTNPVHRDKPPQMGHAYLWGSNQLNLAYTTIYSQYTGFVGPCHMRHMCRLLGYQGIAVVMEELLKIVKLLIQGNLLQFTKTLMEAMPKTCKLPRYDYGSPGVLGYYRAQLNDIVQYPAARMELFHNFREFVNTILFCLLMGMHSPKKKRAI
;
A
#
# COMPACT_ATOMS: atom_id res chain seq x y z
N MET A 1 26.77 -15.72 9.90
CA MET A 1 26.41 -14.51 10.67
C MET A 1 25.13 -13.84 10.15
N PHE A 2 25.12 -12.97 9.11
CA PHE A 2 23.88 -12.24 8.74
C PHE A 2 22.69 -13.17 8.39
N ARG A 3 22.90 -14.18 7.54
CA ARG A 3 21.84 -15.14 7.17
C ARG A 3 21.31 -15.92 8.38
N GLU A 4 22.18 -16.22 9.33
CA GLU A 4 21.83 -16.94 10.54
C GLU A 4 20.98 -16.08 11.47
N ALA A 5 21.38 -14.82 11.71
CA ALA A 5 20.59 -13.85 12.47
C ALA A 5 19.23 -13.54 11.80
N ASN A 6 19.20 -13.54 10.46
CA ASN A 6 17.98 -13.38 9.66
C ASN A 6 17.15 -14.69 9.59
N HIS A 7 17.60 -15.79 10.18
CA HIS A 7 16.96 -17.11 10.11
C HIS A 7 16.79 -17.65 8.67
N SER A 8 17.62 -17.20 7.74
CA SER A 8 17.58 -17.58 6.32
C SER A 8 18.64 -18.62 5.94
N VAL A 9 18.99 -19.52 6.87
CA VAL A 9 19.92 -20.64 6.64
C VAL A 9 19.14 -21.94 6.44
N LEU A 10 18.23 -22.25 7.38
CA LEU A 10 17.38 -23.44 7.34
C LEU A 10 15.98 -23.16 6.79
N ALA A 11 15.53 -21.89 6.83
CA ALA A 11 14.25 -21.48 6.29
C ALA A 11 14.42 -20.74 4.94
N PRO A 12 13.46 -20.91 4.00
CA PRO A 12 13.51 -20.27 2.69
C PRO A 12 13.32 -18.75 2.77
N PHE A 13 12.67 -18.25 3.83
CA PHE A 13 12.40 -16.83 4.03
C PHE A 13 12.93 -16.38 5.38
N GLY A 14 13.76 -15.34 5.36
CA GLY A 14 14.28 -14.73 6.58
C GLY A 14 13.29 -13.78 7.25
N ARG A 15 13.59 -13.41 8.49
CA ARG A 15 12.80 -12.47 9.32
C ARG A 15 12.51 -11.15 8.60
N ILE A 16 13.47 -10.62 7.85
CA ILE A 16 13.31 -9.34 7.12
C ILE A 16 12.18 -9.44 6.08
N ILE A 17 12.09 -10.56 5.35
CA ILE A 17 11.07 -10.75 4.29
C ILE A 17 9.69 -10.84 4.93
N LEU A 18 9.57 -11.64 6.00
CA LEU A 18 8.31 -11.84 6.71
C LEU A 18 7.83 -10.53 7.34
N ASN A 19 8.73 -9.79 8.00
CA ASN A 19 8.40 -8.48 8.58
C ASN A 19 7.98 -7.47 7.52
N PHE A 20 8.65 -7.47 6.36
CA PHE A 20 8.28 -6.60 5.26
C PHE A 20 6.89 -6.91 4.72
N PHE A 21 6.57 -8.19 4.49
CA PHE A 21 5.24 -8.59 4.03
C PHE A 21 4.16 -8.25 5.06
N TRP A 22 4.45 -8.44 6.35
CA TRP A 22 3.57 -8.06 7.45
C TRP A 22 3.27 -6.55 7.45
N GLU A 23 4.31 -5.71 7.44
CA GLU A 23 4.15 -4.24 7.42
C GLU A 23 3.45 -3.76 6.15
N LEU A 24 3.69 -4.43 5.03
CA LEU A 24 3.03 -4.14 3.77
C LEU A 24 1.52 -4.39 3.88
N ASN A 25 1.12 -5.57 4.36
CA ASN A 25 -0.28 -5.98 4.45
C ASN A 25 -1.05 -5.15 5.50
N TYR A 26 -0.46 -4.96 6.68
CA TYR A 26 -1.18 -4.38 7.81
C TYR A 26 -1.05 -2.85 7.97
N ASP A 27 -0.04 -2.21 7.34
CA ASP A 27 0.13 -0.75 7.43
C ASP A 27 0.22 -0.08 6.06
N ILE A 28 1.14 -0.50 5.17
CA ILE A 28 1.40 0.25 3.94
C ILE A 28 0.18 0.24 2.99
N LEU A 29 -0.31 -0.95 2.62
CA LEU A 29 -1.43 -1.07 1.69
C LEU A 29 -2.70 -0.37 2.21
N PRO A 30 -3.14 -0.56 3.46
CA PRO A 30 -4.36 0.07 3.94
C PRO A 30 -4.19 1.56 4.29
N ASN A 31 -3.05 2.01 4.82
CA ASN A 31 -2.96 3.34 5.44
C ASN A 31 -2.23 4.40 4.61
N TYR A 32 -1.64 4.04 3.47
CA TYR A 32 -0.89 4.98 2.65
C TYR A 32 -1.64 5.40 1.38
N CYS A 33 -1.31 6.61 0.93
CA CYS A 33 -1.85 7.27 -0.23
C CYS A 33 -0.69 7.54 -1.20
N TYR A 34 -0.74 7.04 -2.44
CA TYR A 34 0.31 7.25 -3.43
C TYR A 34 0.18 8.61 -4.13
N ASN A 35 1.28 9.36 -4.20
CA ASN A 35 1.39 10.59 -4.97
C ASN A 35 2.35 10.38 -6.17
N ALA A 36 1.76 10.32 -7.36
CA ALA A 36 2.50 10.11 -8.62
C ALA A 36 3.46 11.25 -8.98
N ALA A 37 3.15 12.50 -8.61
CA ALA A 37 4.02 13.64 -8.90
C ALA A 37 5.36 13.56 -8.14
N THR A 38 5.35 12.97 -6.94
CA THR A 38 6.55 12.80 -6.10
C THR A 38 7.09 11.37 -6.10
N ASN A 39 6.37 10.42 -6.69
CA ASN A 39 6.60 8.98 -6.61
C ASN A 39 6.71 8.46 -5.16
N ARG A 40 5.86 8.96 -4.26
CA ARG A 40 5.90 8.61 -2.83
C ARG A 40 4.52 8.20 -2.32
N PHE A 41 4.51 7.19 -1.47
CA PHE A 41 3.41 6.87 -0.58
C PHE A 41 3.54 7.71 0.69
N VAL A 42 2.47 8.37 1.12
CA VAL A 42 2.40 9.12 2.36
C VAL A 42 1.24 8.59 3.19
N LYS A 43 1.41 8.50 4.51
CA LYS A 43 0.34 8.04 5.40
C LYS A 43 -0.85 8.98 5.30
N CYS A 44 -2.05 8.45 5.13
CA CYS A 44 -3.24 9.27 4.99
C CYS A 44 -3.52 9.95 6.36
N CYS A 45 -3.52 11.29 6.39
CA CYS A 45 -3.70 12.06 7.63
C CYS A 45 -5.20 12.17 7.99
N GLY A 46 -5.53 11.95 9.27
CA GLY A 46 -6.87 12.21 9.81
C GLY A 46 -7.93 11.15 9.52
N ILE A 47 -7.57 10.03 8.89
CA ILE A 47 -8.50 8.93 8.62
C ILE A 47 -7.82 7.61 8.96
N THR A 48 -8.40 6.88 9.91
CA THR A 48 -7.96 5.52 10.29
C THR A 48 -8.87 4.52 9.60
N PHE A 49 -8.32 3.80 8.62
CA PHE A 49 -9.08 2.83 7.83
C PHE A 49 -9.02 1.42 8.43
N THR A 50 -7.91 1.10 9.09
CA THR A 50 -7.71 -0.18 9.78
C THR A 50 -7.36 0.05 11.24
N ASN A 51 -7.68 -0.95 12.08
CA ASN A 51 -7.32 -0.91 13.50
C ASN A 51 -5.79 -0.78 13.66
N PRO A 52 -5.32 0.04 14.61
CA PRO A 52 -3.89 0.17 14.86
C PRO A 52 -3.33 -1.19 15.27
N VAL A 53 -2.35 -1.66 14.50
CA VAL A 53 -1.65 -2.91 14.79
C VAL A 53 -0.72 -2.67 15.98
N HIS A 54 -0.90 -3.45 17.05
CA HIS A 54 0.01 -3.45 18.18
C HIS A 54 1.38 -3.95 17.72
N ARG A 55 2.41 -3.13 17.95
CA ARG A 55 3.81 -3.50 17.68
C ARG A 55 4.53 -3.58 19.02
N ASP A 56 5.13 -4.73 19.29
CA ASP A 56 5.90 -4.92 20.49
C ASP A 56 7.11 -3.99 20.49
N LYS A 57 7.38 -3.38 21.65
CA LYS A 57 8.55 -2.51 21.79
C LYS A 57 9.81 -3.37 21.67
N PRO A 58 10.81 -2.93 20.88
CA PRO A 58 12.07 -3.65 20.78
C PRO A 58 12.77 -3.68 22.16
N PRO A 59 13.52 -4.76 22.47
CA PRO A 59 14.28 -4.85 23.70
C PRO A 59 15.35 -3.76 23.76
N GLN A 60 15.60 -3.22 24.95
CA GLN A 60 16.69 -2.27 25.13
C GLN A 60 18.04 -2.98 25.06
N MET A 61 18.95 -2.42 24.26
CA MET A 61 20.29 -2.96 24.04
C MET A 61 21.34 -1.92 24.42
N GLY A 62 22.50 -2.40 24.91
CA GLY A 62 23.64 -1.52 25.15
C GLY A 62 24.13 -0.86 23.86
N HIS A 63 24.65 0.36 23.95
CA HIS A 63 25.08 1.15 22.78
C HIS A 63 26.10 0.43 21.87
N ALA A 64 26.94 -0.44 22.44
CA ALA A 64 27.91 -1.24 21.71
C ALA A 64 27.29 -2.21 20.69
N TYR A 65 26.04 -2.65 20.91
CA TYR A 65 25.30 -3.52 19.98
C TYR A 65 24.48 -2.73 18.93
N LEU A 66 24.52 -1.40 19.00
CA LEU A 66 23.84 -0.48 18.09
C LEU A 66 24.87 0.28 17.24
N TRP A 67 25.03 1.58 17.48
CA TRP A 67 25.96 2.45 16.74
C TRP A 67 27.23 2.80 17.54
N GLY A 68 27.49 2.08 18.64
CA GLY A 68 28.70 2.21 19.45
C GLY A 68 28.53 3.12 20.67
N SER A 69 28.07 4.36 20.48
CA SER A 69 27.90 5.35 21.55
C SER A 69 26.52 6.02 21.54
N ASN A 70 26.16 6.71 22.62
CA ASN A 70 24.90 7.45 22.69
C ASN A 70 24.85 8.60 21.66
N GLN A 71 25.97 9.31 21.46
CA GLN A 71 26.07 10.38 20.48
C GLN A 71 25.87 9.86 19.05
N LEU A 72 26.46 8.70 18.73
CA LEU A 72 26.30 8.07 17.42
C LEU A 72 24.87 7.56 17.22
N ASN A 73 24.26 6.96 18.25
CA ASN A 73 22.85 6.56 18.19
C ASN A 73 21.96 7.75 17.85
N LEU A 74 22.12 8.89 18.54
CA LEU A 74 21.34 10.10 18.28
C LEU A 74 21.57 10.64 16.85
N ALA A 75 22.82 10.66 16.40
CA ALA A 75 23.17 11.12 15.06
C ALA A 75 22.50 10.27 13.97
N TYR A 76 22.63 8.93 14.04
CA TYR A 76 22.01 8.03 13.08
C TYR A 76 20.48 8.05 13.15
N THR A 77 19.87 8.13 14.33
CA THR A 77 18.42 8.30 14.46
C THR A 77 17.93 9.57 13.77
N THR A 78 18.66 10.69 13.89
CA THR A 78 18.33 11.97 13.24
C THR A 78 18.50 11.92 11.73
N ILE A 79 19.51 11.18 11.23
CA ILE A 79 19.67 10.96 9.79
C ILE A 79 18.51 10.10 9.26
N TYR A 80 18.20 9.00 9.94
CA TYR A 80 17.17 8.06 9.48
C TYR A 80 15.74 8.58 9.69
N SER A 81 15.50 9.54 10.58
CA SER A 81 14.18 10.17 10.72
C SER A 81 13.73 10.87 9.43
N GLN A 82 14.68 11.30 8.58
CA GLN A 82 14.37 11.89 7.26
C GLN A 82 13.72 10.90 6.29
N TYR A 83 13.82 9.59 6.55
CA TYR A 83 13.21 8.51 5.78
C TYR A 83 11.89 8.01 6.40
N THR A 84 11.38 8.71 7.42
CA THR A 84 10.09 8.40 8.05
C THR A 84 8.98 9.27 7.47
N GLY A 85 7.72 8.80 7.58
CA GLY A 85 6.54 9.53 7.09
C GLY A 85 6.21 9.34 5.61
N PHE A 86 7.07 8.67 4.83
CA PHE A 86 6.78 8.29 3.45
C PHE A 86 7.48 6.99 3.05
N VAL A 87 6.96 6.32 2.03
CA VAL A 87 7.62 5.20 1.34
C VAL A 87 7.85 5.60 -0.12
N GLY A 88 9.01 5.30 -0.70
CA GLY A 88 9.39 5.84 -2.00
C GLY A 88 10.57 5.09 -2.63
N PRO A 89 11.18 5.61 -3.72
CA PRO A 89 12.16 4.87 -4.51
C PRO A 89 13.43 4.50 -3.73
N CYS A 90 13.85 5.33 -2.76
CA CYS A 90 14.96 5.01 -1.87
C CYS A 90 14.66 3.76 -1.03
N HIS A 91 13.47 3.67 -0.45
CA HIS A 91 13.01 2.52 0.31
C HIS A 91 12.94 1.28 -0.58
N MET A 92 12.27 1.39 -1.74
CA MET A 92 12.12 0.26 -2.67
C MET A 92 13.46 -0.30 -3.12
N ARG A 93 14.43 0.56 -3.46
CA ARG A 93 15.77 0.12 -3.89
C ARG A 93 16.50 -0.69 -2.81
N HIS A 94 16.45 -0.23 -1.56
CA HIS A 94 17.11 -0.95 -0.46
C HIS A 94 16.36 -2.24 -0.12
N MET A 95 15.03 -2.21 -0.15
CA MET A 95 14.21 -3.40 0.03
C MET A 95 14.48 -4.45 -1.05
N CYS A 96 14.46 -4.11 -2.34
CA CYS A 96 14.76 -5.04 -3.42
C CYS A 96 16.16 -5.69 -3.28
N ARG A 97 17.15 -4.95 -2.75
CA ARG A 97 18.49 -5.51 -2.46
C ARG A 97 18.48 -6.49 -1.29
N LEU A 98 17.72 -6.21 -0.23
CA LEU A 98 17.61 -7.08 0.95
C LEU A 98 16.79 -8.35 0.68
N LEU A 99 15.70 -8.23 -0.07
CA LEU A 99 14.82 -9.35 -0.43
C LEU A 99 15.46 -10.28 -1.47
N GLY A 100 16.21 -9.72 -2.42
CA GLY A 100 16.71 -10.46 -3.59
C GLY A 100 15.57 -11.00 -4.47
N TYR A 101 15.91 -11.74 -5.53
CA TYR A 101 14.90 -12.25 -6.47
C TYR A 101 13.87 -13.17 -5.83
N GLN A 102 14.33 -14.08 -4.96
CA GLN A 102 13.44 -15.04 -4.32
C GLN A 102 12.44 -14.33 -3.40
N GLY A 103 12.90 -13.38 -2.57
CA GLY A 103 12.01 -12.61 -1.72
C GLY A 103 11.02 -11.75 -2.50
N ILE A 104 11.48 -11.10 -3.58
CA ILE A 104 10.60 -10.31 -4.46
C ILE A 104 9.53 -11.21 -5.09
N ALA A 105 9.90 -12.39 -5.60
CA ALA A 105 8.96 -13.30 -6.25
C ALA A 105 7.84 -13.74 -5.28
N VAL A 106 8.19 -14.10 -4.05
CA VAL A 106 7.20 -14.52 -3.05
C VAL A 106 6.31 -13.37 -2.61
N VAL A 107 6.86 -12.18 -2.38
CA VAL A 107 6.04 -11.00 -2.07
C VAL A 107 5.09 -10.69 -3.22
N MET A 108 5.54 -10.75 -4.48
CA MET A 108 4.65 -10.52 -5.63
C MET A 108 3.56 -11.59 -5.74
N GLU A 109 3.88 -12.86 -5.49
CA GLU A 109 2.89 -13.94 -5.50
C GLU A 109 1.82 -13.73 -4.42
N GLU A 110 2.22 -13.42 -3.20
CA GLU A 110 1.29 -13.14 -2.10
C GLU A 110 0.45 -11.87 -2.36
N LEU A 111 1.05 -10.84 -2.95
CA LEU A 111 0.31 -9.64 -3.35
C LEU A 111 -0.75 -9.91 -4.41
N LEU A 112 -0.47 -10.79 -5.36
CA LEU A 112 -1.47 -11.21 -6.35
C LEU A 112 -2.61 -12.01 -5.71
N LYS A 113 -2.33 -12.80 -4.66
CA LYS A 113 -3.38 -13.47 -3.87
C LYS A 113 -4.27 -12.45 -3.15
N ILE A 114 -3.68 -11.41 -2.55
CA ILE A 114 -4.45 -10.31 -1.92
C ILE A 114 -5.33 -9.61 -2.96
N VAL A 115 -4.79 -9.28 -4.13
CA VAL A 115 -5.55 -8.67 -5.23
C VAL A 115 -6.73 -9.56 -5.65
N LYS A 116 -6.50 -10.87 -5.81
CA LYS A 116 -7.56 -11.82 -6.15
C LYS A 116 -8.67 -11.82 -5.09
N LEU A 117 -8.32 -11.84 -3.81
CA LEU A 117 -9.28 -11.81 -2.70
C LEU A 117 -10.08 -10.49 -2.67
N LEU A 118 -9.43 -9.34 -2.87
CA LEU A 118 -10.10 -8.03 -2.91
C LEU A 118 -11.09 -7.93 -4.08
N ILE A 119 -10.70 -8.41 -5.27
CA ILE A 119 -11.55 -8.42 -6.46
C ILE A 119 -12.73 -9.36 -6.27
N GLN A 120 -12.48 -10.62 -5.88
CA GLN A 120 -13.53 -11.65 -5.80
C GLN A 120 -14.43 -11.51 -4.57
N GLY A 121 -13.96 -10.84 -3.51
CA GLY A 121 -14.71 -10.55 -2.30
C GLY A 121 -15.37 -9.18 -2.36
N ASN A 122 -14.82 -8.24 -1.59
CA ASN A 122 -15.42 -6.95 -1.29
C ASN A 122 -15.76 -6.14 -2.55
N LEU A 123 -14.83 -5.99 -3.50
CA LEU A 123 -15.04 -5.15 -4.67
C LEU A 123 -16.17 -5.68 -5.56
N LEU A 124 -16.24 -7.00 -5.77
CA LEU A 124 -17.33 -7.61 -6.53
C LEU A 124 -18.68 -7.40 -5.85
N GLN A 125 -18.75 -7.60 -4.53
CA GLN A 125 -19.98 -7.42 -3.77
C GLN A 125 -20.47 -5.96 -3.86
N PHE A 126 -19.58 -4.98 -3.61
CA PHE A 126 -19.94 -3.57 -3.75
C PHE A 126 -20.33 -3.21 -5.18
N THR A 127 -19.65 -3.75 -6.19
CA THR A 127 -19.98 -3.46 -7.59
C THR A 127 -21.38 -3.96 -7.95
N LYS A 128 -21.77 -5.15 -7.48
CA LYS A 128 -23.13 -5.68 -7.68
C LYS A 128 -24.18 -4.80 -7.01
N THR A 129 -23.97 -4.43 -5.75
CA THR A 129 -24.90 -3.56 -5.01
C THR A 129 -25.01 -2.17 -5.65
N LEU A 130 -23.90 -1.59 -6.11
CA LEU A 130 -23.92 -0.32 -6.82
C LEU A 130 -24.59 -0.41 -8.19
N MET A 131 -24.43 -1.52 -8.91
CA MET A 131 -25.13 -1.75 -10.18
C MET A 131 -26.64 -1.83 -10.00
N GLU A 132 -27.11 -2.43 -8.90
CA GLU A 132 -28.54 -2.46 -8.55
C GLU A 132 -29.08 -1.06 -8.18
N ALA A 133 -28.27 -0.24 -7.52
CA ALA A 133 -28.60 1.14 -7.16
C ALA A 133 -28.42 2.14 -8.34
N MET A 134 -27.77 1.73 -9.43
CA MET A 134 -27.51 2.60 -10.58
C MET A 134 -28.81 2.87 -11.36
N PRO A 135 -29.08 4.12 -11.80
CA PRO A 135 -30.21 4.37 -12.69
C PRO A 135 -30.10 3.55 -13.98
N LYS A 136 -31.18 2.88 -14.38
CA LYS A 136 -31.23 2.06 -15.61
C LYS A 136 -30.87 2.83 -16.87
N THR A 137 -31.16 4.14 -16.88
CA THR A 137 -30.80 5.03 -17.98
C THR A 137 -30.31 6.36 -17.43
N CYS A 138 -29.07 6.73 -17.73
CA CYS A 138 -28.53 8.06 -17.49
C CYS A 138 -28.03 8.63 -18.81
N LYS A 139 -28.81 9.53 -19.43
CA LYS A 139 -28.50 10.11 -20.74
C LYS A 139 -27.58 11.30 -20.58
N LEU A 140 -26.79 11.60 -21.61
CA LEU A 140 -26.05 12.85 -21.68
C LEU A 140 -27.02 14.00 -22.00
N PRO A 141 -27.23 14.98 -21.11
CA PRO A 141 -28.09 16.12 -21.41
C PRO A 141 -27.52 16.97 -22.54
N ARG A 142 -28.38 17.66 -23.30
CA ARG A 142 -27.94 18.56 -24.38
C ARG A 142 -27.23 19.79 -23.81
N TYR A 143 -26.40 20.43 -24.63
CA TYR A 143 -25.68 21.65 -24.24
C TYR A 143 -26.64 22.80 -23.90
N ASP A 144 -27.85 22.82 -24.49
CA ASP A 144 -28.90 23.82 -24.27
C ASP A 144 -29.32 23.96 -22.78
N TYR A 145 -29.13 22.92 -21.97
CA TYR A 145 -29.48 22.93 -20.55
C TYR A 145 -28.49 23.73 -19.68
N GLY A 146 -27.33 24.11 -20.21
CA GLY A 146 -26.27 24.79 -19.47
C GLY A 146 -25.67 23.97 -18.33
N SER A 147 -24.56 24.46 -17.76
CA SER A 147 -23.88 23.76 -16.66
C SER A 147 -24.73 23.56 -15.40
N PRO A 148 -25.60 24.49 -14.97
CA PRO A 148 -26.42 24.26 -13.77
C PRO A 148 -27.49 23.19 -14.00
N GLY A 149 -28.11 23.16 -15.19
CA GLY A 149 -29.11 22.16 -15.55
C GLY A 149 -28.51 20.76 -15.64
N VAL A 150 -27.33 20.63 -16.25
CA VAL A 150 -26.59 19.36 -16.32
C VAL A 150 -26.19 18.86 -14.94
N LEU A 151 -25.69 19.74 -14.06
CA LEU A 151 -25.32 19.36 -12.70
C LEU A 151 -26.55 18.93 -11.88
N GLY A 152 -27.67 19.65 -11.99
CA GLY A 152 -28.93 19.30 -11.36
C GLY A 152 -29.45 17.93 -11.80
N TYR A 153 -29.36 17.64 -13.09
CA TYR A 153 -29.71 16.33 -13.65
C TYR A 153 -28.88 15.20 -13.04
N TYR A 154 -27.54 15.31 -13.03
CA TYR A 154 -26.69 14.27 -12.46
C TYR A 154 -26.86 14.12 -10.95
N ARG A 155 -27.07 15.22 -10.24
CA ARG A 155 -27.34 15.19 -8.80
C ARG A 155 -28.63 14.43 -8.49
N ALA A 156 -29.68 14.62 -9.28
CA ALA A 156 -30.93 13.90 -9.11
C ALA A 156 -30.80 12.41 -9.49
N GLN A 157 -30.13 12.10 -10.60
CA GLN A 157 -29.99 10.72 -11.10
C GLN A 157 -29.05 9.84 -10.27
N LEU A 158 -28.02 10.43 -9.65
CA LEU A 158 -26.98 9.70 -8.89
C LEU A 158 -27.13 9.89 -7.38
N ASN A 159 -28.25 10.44 -6.91
CA ASN A 159 -28.45 10.74 -5.50
C ASN A 159 -28.28 9.50 -4.61
N ASP A 160 -28.84 8.37 -5.03
CA ASP A 160 -28.81 7.12 -4.25
C ASP A 160 -27.38 6.57 -4.11
N ILE A 161 -26.51 6.82 -5.09
CA ILE A 161 -25.09 6.47 -5.05
C ILE A 161 -24.32 7.41 -4.15
N VAL A 162 -24.58 8.72 -4.25
CA VAL A 162 -23.90 9.75 -3.44
C VAL A 162 -24.23 9.57 -1.95
N GLN A 163 -25.45 9.13 -1.64
CA GLN A 163 -25.89 8.90 -0.25
C GLN A 163 -25.49 7.53 0.28
N TYR A 164 -24.95 6.62 -0.55
CA TYR A 164 -24.60 5.27 -0.13
C TYR A 164 -23.47 5.30 0.92
N PRO A 165 -23.75 5.01 2.22
CA PRO A 165 -22.81 5.28 3.31
C PRO A 165 -21.53 4.43 3.20
N ALA A 166 -21.67 3.17 2.76
CA ALA A 166 -20.56 2.23 2.61
C ALA A 166 -19.67 2.53 1.38
N ALA A 167 -20.16 3.27 0.37
CA ALA A 167 -19.32 3.67 -0.77
C ALA A 167 -18.21 4.62 -0.33
N ARG A 168 -18.49 5.52 0.62
CA ARG A 168 -17.53 6.58 0.93
C ARG A 168 -16.33 6.10 1.74
N MET A 169 -16.54 5.14 2.63
CA MET A 169 -15.47 4.65 3.50
C MET A 169 -14.91 3.30 3.05
N GLU A 170 -15.76 2.30 2.82
CA GLU A 170 -15.29 0.94 2.58
C GLU A 170 -14.91 0.71 1.12
N LEU A 171 -15.72 1.15 0.16
CA LEU A 171 -15.43 0.96 -1.27
C LEU A 171 -14.13 1.66 -1.67
N PHE A 172 -13.98 2.95 -1.37
CA PHE A 172 -12.76 3.68 -1.71
C PHE A 172 -11.55 3.20 -0.92
N HIS A 173 -11.73 2.67 0.28
CA HIS A 173 -10.66 2.00 1.01
C HIS A 173 -10.19 0.73 0.29
N ASN A 174 -11.11 -0.16 -0.09
CA ASN A 174 -10.78 -1.39 -0.83
C ASN A 174 -10.13 -1.08 -2.19
N PHE A 175 -10.62 -0.07 -2.92
CA PHE A 175 -9.99 0.35 -4.17
C PHE A 175 -8.58 0.93 -3.95
N ARG A 176 -8.39 1.71 -2.89
CA ARG A 176 -7.06 2.24 -2.55
C ARG A 176 -6.10 1.09 -2.24
N GLU A 177 -6.50 0.13 -1.42
CA GLU A 177 -5.67 -1.03 -1.07
C GLU A 177 -5.31 -1.86 -2.32
N PHE A 178 -6.28 -2.10 -3.19
CA PHE A 178 -6.09 -2.77 -4.47
C PHE A 178 -5.08 -2.02 -5.36
N VAL A 179 -5.27 -0.70 -5.56
CA VAL A 179 -4.38 0.12 -6.39
C VAL A 179 -2.99 0.23 -5.77
N ASN A 180 -2.89 0.42 -4.46
CA ASN A 180 -1.63 0.43 -3.74
C ASN A 180 -0.86 -0.88 -3.95
N THR A 181 -1.56 -2.02 -3.92
CA THR A 181 -0.95 -3.34 -4.16
C THR A 181 -0.34 -3.43 -5.55
N ILE A 182 -1.07 -2.99 -6.58
CA ILE A 182 -0.58 -2.98 -7.96
C ILE A 182 0.60 -2.02 -8.13
N LEU A 183 0.50 -0.81 -7.59
CA LEU A 183 1.58 0.19 -7.64
C LEU A 183 2.83 -0.33 -6.93
N PHE A 184 2.66 -1.05 -5.82
CA PHE A 184 3.78 -1.65 -5.11
C PHE A 184 4.49 -2.72 -5.95
N CYS A 185 3.73 -3.59 -6.60
CA CYS A 185 4.26 -4.58 -7.56
C CYS A 185 5.01 -3.90 -8.71
N LEU A 186 4.48 -2.82 -9.26
CA LEU A 186 5.12 -2.04 -10.32
C LEU A 186 6.46 -1.44 -9.85
N LEU A 187 6.47 -0.75 -8.70
CA LEU A 187 7.66 -0.09 -8.16
C LEU A 187 8.73 -1.10 -7.75
N MET A 188 8.34 -2.23 -7.16
CA MET A 188 9.27 -3.34 -6.90
C MET A 188 9.83 -3.93 -8.19
N GLY A 189 9.00 -4.11 -9.22
CA GLY A 189 9.46 -4.57 -10.53
C GLY A 189 10.47 -3.62 -11.19
N MET A 190 10.25 -2.31 -11.09
CA MET A 190 11.17 -1.28 -11.62
C MET A 190 12.52 -1.24 -10.90
N HIS A 191 12.54 -1.52 -9.60
CA HIS A 191 13.75 -1.51 -8.77
C HIS A 191 14.37 -2.89 -8.53
N SER A 192 13.70 -3.94 -8.99
CA SER A 192 14.23 -5.29 -8.97
C SER A 192 15.53 -5.32 -9.78
N PRO A 193 16.59 -5.97 -9.28
CA PRO A 193 17.76 -6.22 -10.10
C PRO A 193 17.29 -6.90 -11.39
N LYS A 194 17.75 -6.44 -12.56
CA LYS A 194 17.46 -7.13 -13.82
C LYS A 194 18.22 -8.43 -13.79
N LYS A 195 17.54 -9.57 -14.00
CA LYS A 195 18.21 -10.87 -14.17
C LYS A 195 19.18 -10.64 -15.32
N LYS A 196 20.49 -10.59 -15.05
CA LYS A 196 21.49 -10.64 -16.11
C LYS A 196 21.11 -11.88 -16.89
N ARG A 197 20.58 -11.70 -18.10
CA ARG A 197 20.40 -12.81 -19.03
C ARG A 197 21.83 -13.34 -19.19
N ALA A 198 22.11 -14.49 -18.60
CA ALA A 198 23.27 -15.26 -18.97
C ALA A 198 23.05 -15.58 -20.46
N ILE A 199 23.76 -14.86 -21.30
CA ILE A 199 24.03 -15.26 -22.67
C ILE A 199 25.19 -16.23 -22.58
#